data_AF-A0A1V6CUG6-F1
#
_entry.id   AF-A0A1V6CUG6-F1
#
_cell.length_a   1.000
_cell.length_b   1.000
_cell.length_c   1.000
_cell.angle_alpha   90.00
_cell.angle_beta   90.00
_cell.angle_gamma   90.00
#
_symmetry.space_group_name_H-M   'P 1'
#
loop_
_entity.id
_entity.type
_entity.pdbx_description
1 polymer ?
#
loop_
_entity_poly.entity_id
_entity_poly.type
_entity_poly.pdbx_seq_one_letter_code
_entity_poly.pdbx_strand_id
1 'polypeptide(L)'
;MPPKISSANTQMFALRCPPPGRVELGGCAYDLVRVFKHDFFAATCLYQAAGPAAPFDRVVVKFGRDQAFCGLPLAWYGRLLRRHEEAIYRLLAGIEGVPRWAGSLSETAYAIEYIDARPLDHLEAPPPGLFDRLREIFCAIHARGVGYCDANKRSNILVDDAGQPFLIDYQIAIRRRDDLPWPLSSLSAAAVRYIQQRDVYHLFKHKRRLCPDQMTPQEMELSRKRTGLHWLHRKLTKPWRSLRRAFLSKQYRTGQLASPTAELEDHYQPEKDAWRK
;
A
#
# COMPACT_ATOMS: atom_id res chain seq x y z
N MET A 1 10.56 -44.71 -4.42
CA MET A 1 10.27 -43.78 -3.31
C MET A 1 9.91 -42.43 -3.93
N PRO A 2 8.69 -41.91 -3.72
CA PRO A 2 8.36 -40.57 -4.19
C PRO A 2 9.19 -39.54 -3.41
N PRO A 3 9.70 -38.47 -4.06
CA PRO A 3 10.48 -37.45 -3.37
C PRO A 3 9.62 -36.79 -2.29
N LYS A 4 10.17 -36.66 -1.08
CA LYS A 4 9.59 -35.84 -0.02
C LYS A 4 9.47 -34.41 -0.54
N ILE A 5 8.25 -33.99 -0.89
CA ILE A 5 7.94 -32.58 -1.08
C ILE A 5 8.25 -31.91 0.25
N SER A 6 9.35 -31.15 0.28
CA SER A 6 9.63 -30.20 1.36
C SER A 6 8.36 -29.39 1.57
N SER A 7 7.71 -29.54 2.72
CA SER A 7 6.54 -28.74 3.09
C SER A 7 7.04 -27.33 3.39
N ALA A 8 7.38 -26.57 2.35
CA ALA A 8 7.70 -25.17 2.46
C ALA A 8 6.55 -24.48 3.23
N ASN A 9 6.89 -23.72 4.27
CA ASN A 9 5.91 -23.07 5.10
C ASN A 9 5.35 -21.84 4.37
N THR A 10 4.42 -22.10 3.45
CA THR A 10 3.75 -21.07 2.63
C THR A 10 2.73 -20.26 3.43
N GLN A 11 2.46 -20.62 4.70
CA GLN A 11 1.56 -19.86 5.59
C GLN A 11 2.08 -18.44 5.87
N MET A 12 3.37 -18.20 5.64
CA MET A 12 4.00 -16.89 5.80
C MET A 12 3.68 -15.92 4.67
N PHE A 13 2.96 -16.37 3.64
CA PHE A 13 2.53 -15.59 2.49
C PHE A 13 1.00 -15.47 2.47
N ALA A 14 0.49 -14.48 1.74
CA ALA A 14 -0.93 -14.21 1.64
C ALA A 14 -1.66 -15.35 0.94
N LEU A 15 -1.08 -15.88 -0.15
CA LEU A 15 -1.63 -16.93 -1.00
C LEU A 15 -0.82 -18.22 -0.88
N ARG A 16 -1.53 -19.35 -0.91
CA ARG A 16 -0.91 -20.68 -0.85
C ARG A 16 -0.19 -21.04 -2.14
N CYS A 17 -0.79 -20.64 -3.24
CA CYS A 17 -0.33 -20.87 -4.61
C CYS A 17 0.12 -19.53 -5.22
N PRO A 18 0.87 -19.55 -6.33
CA PRO A 18 1.11 -18.36 -7.12
C PRO A 18 -0.22 -17.69 -7.54
N PRO A 19 -0.23 -16.36 -7.74
CA PRO A 19 -1.35 -15.66 -8.35
C PRO A 19 -1.78 -16.32 -9.68
N PRO A 20 -3.08 -16.32 -10.01
CA PRO A 20 -3.56 -16.95 -11.22
C PRO A 20 -2.95 -16.29 -12.47
N GLY A 21 -2.59 -17.07 -13.49
CA GLY A 21 -2.02 -16.54 -14.73
C GLY A 21 -2.99 -15.67 -15.53
N ARG A 22 -4.30 -15.82 -15.31
CA ARG A 22 -5.37 -15.02 -15.92
C ARG A 22 -6.45 -14.74 -14.89
N VAL A 23 -7.03 -13.53 -14.94
CA VAL A 23 -8.17 -13.10 -14.13
C VAL A 23 -9.26 -12.50 -15.00
N GLU A 24 -10.50 -12.54 -14.52
CA GLU A 24 -11.62 -11.87 -15.15
C GLU A 24 -12.10 -10.71 -14.28
N LEU A 25 -12.31 -9.55 -14.90
CA LEU A 25 -12.77 -8.32 -14.24
C LEU A 25 -13.73 -7.59 -15.16
N GLY A 26 -14.98 -7.42 -14.71
CA GLY A 26 -16.01 -6.73 -15.50
C GLY A 26 -16.28 -7.37 -16.85
N GLY A 27 -16.16 -8.70 -16.97
CA GLY A 27 -16.32 -9.44 -18.22
C GLY A 27 -15.10 -9.39 -19.15
N CYS A 28 -14.01 -8.73 -18.76
CA CYS A 28 -12.76 -8.67 -19.51
C CYS A 28 -11.70 -9.58 -18.89
N ALA A 29 -10.97 -10.32 -19.71
CA ALA A 29 -9.85 -11.14 -19.26
C ALA A 29 -8.56 -10.32 -19.21
N TYR A 30 -7.76 -10.55 -18.17
CA TYR A 30 -6.43 -9.96 -18.01
C TYR A 30 -5.39 -11.04 -17.68
N ASP A 31 -4.22 -10.95 -18.30
CA ASP A 31 -3.11 -11.90 -18.17
C ASP A 31 -2.03 -11.35 -17.22
N LEU A 32 -1.49 -12.22 -16.37
CA LEU A 32 -0.47 -11.87 -15.39
C LEU A 32 0.83 -11.47 -16.11
N VAL A 33 1.29 -10.26 -15.84
CA VAL A 33 2.55 -9.74 -16.38
C VAL A 33 3.68 -9.92 -15.39
N ARG A 34 3.45 -9.56 -14.13
CA ARG A 34 4.48 -9.54 -13.08
C ARG A 34 3.90 -9.51 -11.68
N VAL A 35 4.68 -9.97 -10.69
CA VAL A 35 4.35 -9.89 -9.27
C VAL A 35 5.23 -8.84 -8.61
N PHE A 36 4.65 -7.70 -8.22
CA PHE A 36 5.39 -6.64 -7.52
C PHE A 36 5.85 -7.08 -6.14
N LYS A 37 4.95 -7.73 -5.41
CA LYS A 37 5.16 -8.06 -4.01
C LYS A 37 4.27 -9.22 -3.58
N HIS A 38 4.80 -10.11 -2.75
CA HIS A 38 4.02 -11.13 -2.06
C HIS A 38 4.50 -11.24 -0.61
N ASP A 39 3.70 -10.72 0.32
CA ASP A 39 3.98 -10.78 1.75
C ASP A 39 2.91 -11.56 2.51
N PHE A 40 2.94 -11.48 3.84
CA PHE A 40 2.01 -12.16 4.73
C PHE A 40 0.54 -11.74 4.53
N PHE A 41 0.30 -10.50 4.13
CA PHE A 41 -1.03 -9.89 4.08
C PHE A 41 -1.61 -9.85 2.68
N ALA A 42 -0.78 -9.58 1.65
CA ALA A 42 -1.25 -9.53 0.27
C ALA A 42 -0.18 -9.92 -0.76
N ALA A 43 -0.67 -10.38 -1.92
CA ALA A 43 0.08 -10.42 -3.17
C ALA A 43 -0.39 -9.27 -4.09
N THR A 44 0.53 -8.45 -4.57
CA THR A 44 0.27 -7.32 -5.48
C THR A 44 0.91 -7.62 -6.83
N CYS A 45 0.09 -7.64 -7.88
CA CYS A 45 0.45 -8.14 -9.19
C CYS A 45 -0.02 -7.18 -10.29
N LEU A 46 0.71 -7.12 -11.40
CA LEU A 46 0.28 -6.41 -12.60
C LEU A 46 -0.35 -7.39 -13.58
N TYR A 47 -1.49 -7.02 -14.13
CA TYR A 47 -2.13 -7.74 -15.21
C TYR A 47 -2.36 -6.81 -16.41
N GLN A 48 -2.32 -7.37 -17.62
CA GLN A 48 -2.55 -6.70 -18.90
C GLN A 48 -3.85 -7.24 -19.51
N ALA A 49 -4.68 -6.36 -20.07
CA ALA A 49 -5.89 -6.75 -20.77
C ALA A 49 -5.56 -7.66 -21.97
N ALA A 50 -6.30 -8.76 -22.10
CA ALA A 50 -6.13 -9.71 -23.20
C ALA A 50 -6.81 -9.24 -24.51
N GLY A 51 -7.64 -8.19 -24.46
CA GLY A 51 -8.36 -7.66 -25.62
C GLY A 51 -8.69 -6.17 -25.50
N PRO A 52 -9.02 -5.51 -26.62
CA PRO A 52 -9.15 -4.05 -26.71
C PRO A 52 -10.42 -3.48 -26.06
N ALA A 53 -11.35 -4.34 -25.63
CA ALA A 53 -12.61 -3.93 -25.01
C ALA A 53 -12.47 -3.60 -23.51
N ALA A 54 -11.29 -3.81 -22.92
CA ALA A 54 -11.08 -3.57 -21.51
C ALA A 54 -11.08 -2.06 -21.19
N PRO A 55 -11.71 -1.63 -20.09
CA PRO A 55 -11.71 -0.22 -19.68
C PRO A 55 -10.33 0.30 -19.24
N PHE A 56 -9.41 -0.62 -18.92
CA PHE A 56 -8.03 -0.33 -18.56
C PHE A 56 -7.12 -1.28 -19.33
N ASP A 57 -6.05 -0.77 -19.94
CA ASP A 57 -5.05 -1.63 -20.59
C ASP A 57 -4.31 -2.49 -19.56
N ARG A 58 -3.99 -1.90 -18.40
CA ARG A 58 -3.27 -2.56 -17.31
C ARG A 58 -3.94 -2.27 -15.98
N VAL A 59 -3.94 -3.27 -15.11
CA VAL A 59 -4.49 -3.18 -13.76
C VAL A 59 -3.53 -3.78 -12.74
N VAL A 60 -3.48 -3.15 -11.57
CA VAL A 60 -2.82 -3.72 -10.40
C VAL A 60 -3.86 -4.48 -9.59
N VAL A 61 -3.67 -5.78 -9.45
CA VAL A 61 -4.52 -6.65 -8.64
C VAL A 61 -3.85 -6.88 -7.29
N LYS A 62 -4.56 -6.57 -6.21
CA LYS A 62 -4.16 -6.95 -4.86
C LYS A 62 -5.02 -8.12 -4.39
N PHE A 63 -4.37 -9.25 -4.15
CA PHE A 63 -4.96 -10.42 -3.53
C PHE A 63 -4.69 -10.38 -2.03
N GLY A 64 -5.72 -10.11 -1.24
CA GLY A 64 -5.65 -10.22 0.22
C GLY A 64 -5.55 -11.67 0.66
N ARG A 65 -4.96 -11.87 1.84
CA ARG A 65 -4.75 -13.19 2.44
C ARG A 65 -6.02 -14.03 2.47
N ASP A 66 -5.90 -15.26 1.97
CA ASP A 66 -6.92 -16.32 2.03
C ASP A 66 -6.50 -17.49 2.94
N GLN A 67 -5.23 -17.57 3.32
CA GLN A 67 -4.68 -18.65 4.14
C GLN A 67 -4.92 -18.49 5.65
N ALA A 68 -5.09 -19.62 6.34
CA ALA A 68 -4.99 -19.67 7.79
C ALA A 68 -3.54 -19.46 8.26
N PHE A 69 -3.33 -19.00 9.49
CA PHE A 69 -2.01 -18.92 10.13
C PHE A 69 -2.09 -19.58 11.50
N CYS A 70 -1.27 -20.60 11.75
CA CYS A 70 -1.31 -21.38 13.02
C CYS A 70 -2.72 -21.88 13.39
N GLY A 71 -3.51 -22.31 12.40
CA GLY A 71 -4.88 -22.80 12.61
C GLY A 71 -5.95 -21.70 12.71
N LEU A 72 -5.59 -20.42 12.72
CA LEU A 72 -6.54 -19.31 12.74
C LEU A 72 -6.92 -18.90 11.31
N PRO A 73 -8.21 -18.93 10.94
CA PRO A 73 -8.65 -18.45 9.64
C PRO A 73 -8.50 -16.93 9.57
N LEU A 74 -7.73 -16.42 8.61
CA LEU A 74 -7.47 -14.98 8.44
C LEU A 74 -8.15 -14.37 7.21
N ALA A 75 -8.97 -15.14 6.48
CA ALA A 75 -9.72 -14.63 5.32
C ALA A 75 -10.66 -13.46 5.69
N TRP A 76 -11.19 -13.42 6.92
CA TRP A 76 -12.00 -12.29 7.40
C TRP A 76 -11.24 -10.97 7.37
N TYR A 77 -9.92 -11.01 7.60
CA TYR A 77 -9.06 -9.83 7.57
C TYR A 77 -8.86 -9.34 6.14
N GLY A 78 -8.61 -10.27 5.19
CA GLY A 78 -8.57 -9.94 3.76
C GLY A 78 -9.87 -9.29 3.26
N ARG A 79 -11.03 -9.83 3.68
CA ARG A 79 -12.34 -9.24 3.37
C ARG A 79 -12.53 -7.85 3.93
N LEU A 80 -12.12 -7.65 5.20
CA LEU A 80 -12.21 -6.36 5.87
C LEU A 80 -11.36 -5.32 5.15
N LEU A 81 -10.11 -5.65 4.81
CA LEU A 81 -9.21 -4.77 4.07
C LEU A 81 -9.76 -4.42 2.68
N ARG A 82 -10.25 -5.40 1.92
CA ARG A 82 -10.84 -5.15 0.60
C ARG A 82 -12.05 -4.21 0.69
N ARG A 83 -12.95 -4.43 1.68
CA ARG A 83 -14.10 -3.55 1.94
C ARG A 83 -13.70 -2.16 2.38
N HIS A 84 -12.65 -2.06 3.19
CA HIS A 84 -12.10 -0.79 3.60
C HIS A 84 -11.56 -0.02 2.39
N GLU A 85 -10.67 -0.62 1.58
CA GLU A 85 -10.08 0.05 0.42
C GLU A 85 -11.12 0.41 -0.63
N GLU A 86 -12.09 -0.46 -0.93
CA GLU A 86 -13.17 -0.08 -1.85
C GLU A 86 -13.92 1.16 -1.35
N ALA A 87 -14.24 1.23 -0.05
CA ALA A 87 -14.91 2.40 0.50
C ALA A 87 -14.07 3.68 0.38
N ILE A 88 -12.75 3.58 0.56
CA ILE A 88 -11.82 4.70 0.37
C ILE A 88 -11.76 5.10 -1.11
N TYR A 89 -11.51 4.17 -2.03
CA TYR A 89 -11.44 4.48 -3.47
C TYR A 89 -12.75 5.06 -4.00
N ARG A 90 -13.92 4.57 -3.55
CA ARG A 90 -15.22 5.16 -3.91
C ARG A 90 -15.34 6.60 -3.44
N LEU A 91 -14.87 6.92 -2.23
CA LEU A 91 -14.83 8.31 -1.75
C LEU A 91 -13.83 9.16 -2.55
N LEU A 92 -12.70 8.59 -2.95
CA LEU A 92 -11.63 9.30 -3.66
C LEU A 92 -11.80 9.31 -5.19
N ALA A 93 -12.87 8.72 -5.72
CA ALA A 93 -13.15 8.65 -7.15
C ALA A 93 -13.10 10.04 -7.82
N GLY A 94 -12.39 10.14 -8.93
CA GLY A 94 -12.25 11.39 -9.70
C GLY A 94 -11.27 12.42 -9.13
N ILE A 95 -10.50 12.11 -8.08
CA ILE A 95 -9.33 12.93 -7.72
C ILE A 95 -8.19 12.59 -8.67
N GLU A 96 -7.69 13.59 -9.38
CA GLU A 96 -6.46 13.46 -10.15
C GLU A 96 -5.28 13.10 -9.24
N GLY A 97 -4.46 12.13 -9.63
CA GLY A 97 -3.40 11.59 -8.78
C GLY A 97 -3.84 10.48 -7.82
N VAL A 98 -5.10 10.01 -7.90
CA VAL A 98 -5.56 8.78 -7.25
C VAL A 98 -5.93 7.76 -8.33
N PRO A 99 -5.36 6.53 -8.33
CA PRO A 99 -5.74 5.51 -9.29
C PRO A 99 -7.23 5.19 -9.25
N ARG A 100 -7.83 4.90 -10.42
CA ARG A 100 -9.23 4.52 -10.48
C ARG A 100 -9.44 3.11 -9.95
N TRP A 101 -10.58 2.90 -9.28
CA TRP A 101 -11.03 1.57 -8.90
C TRP A 101 -11.49 0.80 -10.13
N ALA A 102 -10.86 -0.33 -10.43
CA ALA A 102 -11.20 -1.14 -11.60
C ALA A 102 -12.28 -2.18 -11.27
N GLY A 103 -12.28 -2.73 -10.06
CA GLY A 103 -13.35 -3.64 -9.61
C GLY A 103 -12.90 -4.63 -8.54
N SER A 104 -13.82 -5.50 -8.14
CA SER A 104 -13.53 -6.61 -7.23
C SER A 104 -13.44 -7.91 -8.00
N LEU A 105 -12.43 -8.74 -7.69
CA LEU A 105 -12.27 -10.06 -8.29
C LEU A 105 -12.85 -11.16 -7.39
N SER A 106 -12.77 -10.95 -6.07
CA SER A 106 -13.31 -11.89 -5.07
C SER A 106 -13.61 -11.15 -3.77
N GLU A 107 -13.98 -11.89 -2.72
CA GLU A 107 -14.20 -11.30 -1.39
C GLU A 107 -12.92 -10.68 -0.79
N THR A 108 -11.74 -11.14 -1.20
CA THR A 108 -10.44 -10.73 -0.68
C THR A 108 -9.53 -10.08 -1.72
N ALA A 109 -9.91 -10.09 -3.00
CA ALA A 109 -9.10 -9.56 -4.11
C ALA A 109 -9.83 -8.45 -4.87
N TYR A 110 -9.06 -7.43 -5.27
CA TYR A 110 -9.56 -6.31 -6.03
C TYR A 110 -8.51 -5.75 -6.98
N ALA A 111 -8.94 -4.95 -7.94
CA ALA A 111 -8.10 -4.32 -8.94
C ALA A 111 -8.27 -2.79 -8.94
N ILE A 112 -7.16 -2.12 -9.20
CA ILE A 112 -7.07 -0.69 -9.47
C ILE A 112 -6.33 -0.45 -10.77
N GLU A 113 -6.52 0.71 -11.36
CA GLU A 113 -5.77 1.18 -12.51
C GLU A 113 -4.26 1.09 -12.27
N TYR A 114 -3.53 0.58 -13.26
CA TYR A 114 -2.07 0.69 -13.28
C TYR A 114 -1.66 2.06 -13.80
N ILE A 115 -0.77 2.73 -13.06
CA ILE A 115 -0.18 4.00 -13.47
C ILE A 115 1.24 3.72 -13.96
N ASP A 116 1.55 4.15 -15.18
CA ASP A 116 2.89 4.04 -15.76
C ASP A 116 3.82 5.10 -15.14
N ALA A 117 4.23 4.82 -13.91
CA ALA A 117 4.95 5.76 -13.06
C ALA A 117 5.96 5.04 -12.18
N ARG A 118 6.98 5.77 -11.76
CA ARG A 118 8.06 5.27 -10.90
C ARG A 118 7.90 5.76 -9.47
N PRO A 119 8.20 4.91 -8.46
CA PRO A 119 8.27 5.34 -7.07
C PRO A 119 9.25 6.50 -6.86
N LEU A 120 8.88 7.46 -6.01
CA LEU A 120 9.69 8.65 -5.72
C LEU A 120 11.06 8.32 -5.11
N ASP A 121 11.20 7.18 -4.44
CA ASP A 121 12.50 6.71 -3.91
C ASP A 121 13.43 6.13 -4.98
N HIS A 122 12.93 5.85 -6.19
CA HIS A 122 13.75 5.43 -7.33
C HIS A 122 14.22 6.61 -8.20
N LEU A 123 13.74 7.82 -7.92
CA LEU A 123 14.18 9.03 -8.60
C LEU A 123 15.39 9.63 -7.89
N GLU A 124 16.40 10.06 -8.67
CA GLU A 124 17.56 10.79 -8.13
C GLU A 124 17.15 12.13 -7.52
N ALA A 125 16.24 12.83 -8.21
CA ALA A 125 15.66 14.10 -7.78
C ALA A 125 14.17 14.16 -8.13
N PRO A 126 13.34 14.80 -7.28
CA PRO A 126 11.94 15.03 -7.61
C PRO A 126 11.80 16.06 -8.73
N PRO A 127 10.83 15.91 -9.65
CA PRO A 127 10.59 16.92 -10.67
C PRO A 127 10.11 18.25 -10.06
N PRO A 128 10.35 19.39 -10.75
CA PRO A 128 9.90 20.70 -10.30
C PRO A 128 8.38 20.74 -10.04
N GLY A 129 7.97 21.38 -8.95
CA GLY A 129 6.57 21.52 -8.57
C GLY A 129 5.89 20.24 -8.05
N LEU A 130 6.60 19.12 -7.93
CA LEU A 130 6.04 17.85 -7.45
C LEU A 130 5.30 17.99 -6.12
N PHE A 131 5.92 18.68 -5.15
CA PHE A 131 5.36 18.79 -3.81
C PHE A 131 4.14 19.70 -3.74
N ASP A 132 4.01 20.65 -4.68
CA ASP A 132 2.86 21.54 -4.75
C ASP A 132 1.67 20.80 -5.35
N ARG A 133 1.89 20.01 -6.42
CA ARG A 133 0.90 19.06 -6.95
C ARG A 133 0.49 18.00 -5.92
N LEU A 134 1.44 17.44 -5.18
CA LEU A 134 1.14 16.50 -4.08
C LEU A 134 0.26 17.15 -3.01
N ARG A 135 0.52 18.42 -2.67
CA ARG A 135 -0.29 19.16 -1.70
C ARG A 135 -1.74 19.29 -2.17
N GLU A 136 -1.95 19.54 -3.45
CA GLU A 136 -3.29 19.61 -4.05
C GLU A 136 -4.03 18.27 -3.92
N ILE A 137 -3.36 17.15 -4.22
CA ILE A 137 -3.91 15.80 -4.03
C ILE A 137 -4.28 15.57 -2.55
N PHE A 138 -3.38 15.88 -1.61
CA PHE A 138 -3.69 15.76 -0.18
C PHE A 138 -4.88 16.63 0.23
N CYS A 139 -4.94 17.88 -0.23
CA CYS A 139 -6.08 18.76 0.03
C CYS A 139 -7.40 18.16 -0.50
N ALA A 140 -7.39 17.61 -1.72
CA ALA A 140 -8.57 16.97 -2.32
C ALA A 140 -9.01 15.73 -1.53
N ILE A 141 -8.06 14.88 -1.11
CA ILE A 141 -8.33 13.71 -0.25
C ILE A 141 -8.91 14.18 1.11
N HIS A 142 -8.29 15.19 1.71
CA HIS A 142 -8.67 15.69 3.03
C HIS A 142 -10.06 16.33 3.03
N ALA A 143 -10.41 17.04 1.95
CA ALA A 143 -11.74 17.62 1.75
C ALA A 143 -12.85 16.57 1.73
N ARG A 144 -12.55 15.33 1.34
CA ARG A 144 -13.48 14.19 1.36
C ARG A 144 -13.53 13.45 2.70
N GLY A 145 -12.94 14.04 3.74
CA GLY A 145 -12.93 13.47 5.09
C GLY A 145 -12.06 12.22 5.20
N VAL A 146 -11.02 12.09 4.37
CA VAL A 146 -10.05 11.00 4.41
C VAL A 146 -8.69 11.52 4.90
N GLY A 147 -8.01 10.72 5.71
CA GLY A 147 -6.59 10.88 6.05
C GLY A 147 -5.81 9.71 5.48
N TYR A 148 -4.73 9.98 4.74
CA TYR A 148 -3.98 8.97 3.98
C TYR A 148 -3.09 8.10 4.88
N CYS A 149 -2.54 8.65 5.95
CA CYS A 149 -1.79 7.96 7.01
C CYS A 149 -0.40 7.41 6.64
N ASP A 150 -0.14 7.02 5.39
CA ASP A 150 1.15 6.42 4.98
C ASP A 150 2.08 7.36 4.21
N ALA A 151 1.86 8.67 4.26
CA ALA A 151 2.65 9.69 3.53
C ALA A 151 4.16 9.67 3.87
N ASN A 152 4.57 8.95 4.91
CA ASN A 152 5.98 8.80 5.27
C ASN A 152 6.78 7.93 4.28
N LYS A 153 6.14 7.00 3.57
CA LYS A 153 6.83 6.11 2.61
C LYS A 153 6.88 6.77 1.24
N ARG A 154 8.09 6.95 0.70
CA ARG A 154 8.29 7.50 -0.65
C ARG A 154 7.88 6.50 -1.73
N SER A 155 7.99 5.20 -1.46
CA SER A 155 7.54 4.12 -2.34
C SER A 155 6.04 4.18 -2.70
N ASN A 156 5.22 4.85 -1.89
CA ASN A 156 3.79 4.99 -2.14
C ASN A 156 3.43 6.27 -2.93
N ILE A 157 4.43 7.10 -3.24
CA ILE A 157 4.30 8.26 -4.10
C ILE A 157 4.90 7.87 -5.44
N LEU A 158 4.06 7.66 -6.44
CA LEU A 158 4.51 7.43 -7.81
C LEU A 158 4.59 8.75 -8.56
N VAL A 159 5.48 8.81 -9.54
CA VAL A 159 5.68 9.97 -10.41
C VAL A 159 5.80 9.46 -11.84
N ASP A 160 4.93 9.94 -12.72
CA ASP A 160 4.99 9.59 -14.15
C ASP A 160 6.09 10.39 -14.88
N ASP A 161 6.26 10.10 -16.17
CA ASP A 161 7.28 10.78 -16.99
C ASP A 161 6.95 12.26 -17.26
N ALA A 162 5.71 12.69 -17.06
CA ALA A 162 5.32 14.10 -17.10
C ALA A 162 5.59 14.83 -15.78
N GLY A 163 5.99 14.11 -14.72
CA GLY A 163 6.23 14.64 -13.39
C GLY A 163 4.96 14.82 -12.55
N GLN A 164 3.86 14.19 -12.94
CA GLN A 164 2.60 14.15 -12.20
C GLN A 164 2.70 13.14 -11.04
N PRO A 165 2.40 13.56 -9.79
CA PRO A 165 2.37 12.64 -8.67
C PRO A 165 1.08 11.81 -8.62
N PHE A 166 1.21 10.58 -8.17
CA PHE A 166 0.11 9.70 -7.81
C PHE A 166 0.33 9.09 -6.43
N LEU A 167 -0.74 8.98 -5.64
CA LEU A 167 -0.72 8.32 -4.34
C LEU A 167 -1.33 6.92 -4.48
N ILE A 168 -0.60 5.91 -4.01
CA ILE A 168 -1.06 4.53 -3.99
C ILE A 168 -1.14 4.00 -2.56
N ASP A 169 -1.72 2.80 -2.40
CA ASP A 169 -1.80 2.08 -1.13
C ASP A 169 -2.58 2.81 -0.03
N TYR A 170 -3.90 2.66 -0.06
CA TYR A 170 -4.83 3.27 0.91
C TYR A 170 -5.22 2.32 2.05
N GLN A 171 -4.51 1.20 2.23
CA GLN A 171 -4.86 0.15 3.20
C GLN A 171 -5.01 0.65 4.64
N ILE A 172 -4.22 1.64 5.03
CA ILE A 172 -4.22 2.21 6.37
C ILE A 172 -4.81 3.62 6.41
N ALA A 173 -5.40 4.08 5.30
CA ALA A 173 -6.13 5.33 5.27
C ALA A 173 -7.31 5.25 6.25
N ILE A 174 -7.74 6.39 6.76
CA ILE A 174 -8.94 6.45 7.61
C ILE A 174 -9.91 7.43 7.04
N ARG A 175 -11.21 7.11 7.15
CA ARG A 175 -12.28 8.00 6.73
C ARG A 175 -13.12 8.43 7.92
N ARG A 176 -13.70 9.62 7.82
CA ARG A 176 -14.69 10.11 8.77
C ARG A 176 -15.91 9.19 8.73
N ARG A 177 -16.44 8.89 9.92
CA ARG A 177 -17.62 8.04 10.12
C ARG A 177 -18.73 8.88 10.74
N ASP A 178 -19.37 9.69 9.89
CA ASP A 178 -20.51 10.53 10.28
C ASP A 178 -21.78 9.71 10.54
N ASP A 179 -21.77 8.44 10.09
CA ASP A 179 -22.83 7.46 10.31
C ASP A 179 -22.87 6.89 11.74
N LEU A 180 -21.86 7.17 12.56
CA LEU A 180 -21.82 6.73 13.96
C LEU A 180 -22.55 7.70 14.89
N PRO A 181 -23.16 7.21 15.99
CA PRO A 181 -23.77 8.09 16.98
C PRO A 181 -22.71 8.90 17.73
N TRP A 182 -23.13 10.03 18.27
CA TRP A 182 -22.30 10.78 19.21
C TRP A 182 -22.03 9.93 20.47
N PRO A 183 -20.79 9.87 21.00
CA PRO A 183 -19.62 10.69 20.65
C PRO A 183 -18.65 10.05 19.62
N LEU A 184 -18.94 8.86 19.10
CA LEU A 184 -18.03 8.12 18.22
C LEU A 184 -17.76 8.84 16.88
N SER A 185 -18.77 9.49 16.30
CA SER A 185 -18.60 10.31 15.09
C SER A 185 -17.62 11.47 15.31
N SER A 186 -17.72 12.16 16.44
CA SER A 186 -16.78 13.23 16.84
C SER A 186 -15.36 12.72 17.03
N LEU A 187 -15.19 11.55 17.66
CA LEU A 187 -13.88 10.91 17.80
C LEU A 187 -13.31 10.51 16.43
N SER A 188 -14.14 10.00 15.52
CA SER A 188 -13.71 9.68 14.15
C SER A 188 -13.23 10.94 13.41
N ALA A 189 -13.95 12.05 13.54
CA ALA A 189 -13.58 13.33 12.93
C ALA A 189 -12.28 13.88 13.53
N ALA A 190 -12.08 13.75 14.84
CA ALA A 190 -10.83 14.11 15.50
C ALA A 190 -9.66 13.25 15.01
N ALA A 191 -9.85 11.93 14.91
CA ALA A 191 -8.83 11.01 14.41
C ALA A 191 -8.42 11.32 12.96
N VAL A 192 -9.40 11.57 12.08
CA VAL A 192 -9.14 11.95 10.69
C VAL A 192 -8.35 13.25 10.64
N ARG A 193 -8.78 14.31 11.34
CA ARG A 193 -8.04 15.59 11.39
C ARG A 193 -6.60 15.41 11.87
N TYR A 194 -6.39 14.56 12.86
CA TYR A 194 -5.05 14.24 13.34
C TYR A 194 -4.19 13.56 12.27
N ILE A 195 -4.73 12.60 11.51
CA ILE A 195 -4.02 11.95 10.41
C ILE A 195 -3.76 12.94 9.26
N GLN A 196 -4.71 13.80 8.91
CA GLN A 196 -4.53 14.83 7.88
C GLN A 196 -3.36 15.77 8.20
N GLN A 197 -3.25 16.21 9.46
CA GLN A 197 -2.10 17.00 9.91
C GLN A 197 -0.77 16.24 9.78
N ARG A 198 -0.79 14.92 9.98
CA ARG A 198 0.41 14.08 9.80
C ARG A 198 0.78 13.89 8.34
N ASP A 199 -0.19 13.77 7.45
CA ASP A 199 0.04 13.72 6.00
C ASP A 199 0.78 14.98 5.55
N VAL A 200 0.29 16.15 5.96
CA VAL A 200 0.93 17.46 5.67
C VAL A 200 2.34 17.54 6.24
N TYR A 201 2.53 17.10 7.49
CA TYR A 201 3.86 17.04 8.10
C TYR A 201 4.82 16.15 7.29
N HIS A 202 4.36 14.97 6.85
CA HIS A 202 5.17 14.03 6.09
C HIS A 202 5.49 14.54 4.68
N LEU A 203 4.54 15.20 4.03
CA LEU A 203 4.75 15.90 2.76
C LEU A 203 5.90 16.92 2.88
N PHE A 204 5.80 17.87 3.82
CA PHE A 204 6.84 18.90 3.97
C PHE A 204 8.14 18.36 4.55
N LYS A 205 8.10 17.26 5.30
CA LYS A 205 9.31 16.53 5.72
C LYS A 205 10.05 15.97 4.50
N HIS A 206 9.36 15.51 3.46
CA HIS A 206 10.00 15.10 2.20
C HIS A 206 10.49 16.29 1.41
N LYS A 207 9.68 17.35 1.25
CA LYS A 207 10.08 18.61 0.58
C LYS A 207 11.37 19.16 1.18
N ARG A 208 11.47 19.25 2.52
CA ARG A 208 12.69 19.66 3.23
C ARG A 208 13.93 18.81 2.94
N ARG A 209 13.75 17.51 2.73
CA ARG A 209 14.87 16.58 2.54
C ARG A 209 15.36 16.54 1.10
N LEU A 210 14.48 16.78 0.15
CA LEU A 210 14.76 16.60 -1.28
C LEU A 210 14.93 17.94 -2.00
N CYS A 211 14.20 18.97 -1.58
CA CYS A 211 14.23 20.32 -2.16
C CYS A 211 14.12 21.40 -1.06
N PRO A 212 15.10 21.49 -0.14
CA PRO A 212 15.07 22.51 0.92
C PRO A 212 14.96 23.93 0.37
N ASP A 213 15.56 24.21 -0.79
CA ASP A 213 15.61 25.54 -1.41
C ASP A 213 14.27 25.99 -1.99
N GLN A 214 13.33 25.06 -2.20
CA GLN A 214 11.98 25.35 -2.71
C GLN A 214 10.94 25.53 -1.59
N MET A 215 11.38 25.58 -0.32
CA MET A 215 10.47 25.69 0.82
C MET A 215 10.19 27.13 1.21
N THR A 216 8.93 27.43 1.47
CA THR A 216 8.54 28.67 2.15
C THR A 216 8.80 28.59 3.66
N PRO A 217 8.90 29.73 4.37
CA PRO A 217 9.06 29.74 5.83
C PRO A 217 7.94 28.99 6.57
N GLN A 218 6.70 29.10 6.09
CA GLN A 218 5.55 28.42 6.67
C GLN A 218 5.63 26.90 6.51
N GLU A 219 6.04 26.42 5.34
CA GLU A 219 6.25 24.99 5.08
C GLU A 219 7.40 24.44 5.95
N MET A 220 8.45 25.23 6.15
CA MET A 220 9.57 24.86 7.01
C MET A 220 9.11 24.68 8.45
N GLU A 221 8.25 25.57 8.96
CA GLU A 221 7.65 25.44 10.29
C GLU A 221 6.79 24.18 10.40
N LEU A 222 5.89 23.94 9.43
CA LEU A 222 5.03 22.75 9.39
C LEU A 222 5.84 21.45 9.32
N SER A 223 6.97 21.43 8.62
CA SER A 223 7.88 20.27 8.54
C SER A 223 8.60 19.94 9.86
N ARG A 224 8.58 20.88 10.83
CA ARG A 224 9.26 20.78 12.13
C ARG A 224 8.28 20.56 13.28
N LYS A 225 7.00 20.89 13.11
CA LYS A 225 5.92 20.62 14.08
C LYS A 225 5.68 19.12 14.23
N ARG A 226 6.38 18.50 15.19
CA ARG A 226 6.17 17.09 15.58
C ARG A 226 5.00 17.00 16.54
N THR A 227 3.95 16.27 16.20
CA THR A 227 2.85 15.96 17.13
C THR A 227 3.16 14.69 17.94
N GLY A 228 2.88 14.74 19.24
CA GLY A 228 3.55 13.91 20.29
C GLY A 228 3.28 12.40 20.33
N LEU A 229 2.25 11.89 19.63
CA LEU A 229 1.88 10.46 19.70
C LEU A 229 2.93 9.51 19.09
N HIS A 230 3.91 10.05 18.37
CA HIS A 230 5.03 9.30 17.80
C HIS A 230 5.92 8.62 18.88
N TRP A 231 5.96 9.15 20.10
CA TRP A 231 6.74 8.56 21.19
C TRP A 231 6.16 7.21 21.65
N LEU A 232 4.85 7.15 21.88
CA LEU A 232 4.16 5.94 22.36
C LEU A 232 4.23 4.81 21.32
N HIS A 233 3.96 5.13 20.06
CA HIS A 233 4.07 4.17 18.96
C HIS A 233 5.50 3.63 18.79
N ARG A 234 6.55 4.45 18.97
CA ARG A 234 7.95 3.97 18.89
C ARG A 234 8.33 3.05 20.04
N LYS A 235 7.81 3.26 21.25
CA LYS A 235 8.10 2.37 22.38
C LYS A 235 7.44 1.01 22.21
N LEU A 236 6.24 0.94 21.64
CA LEU A 236 5.51 -0.31 21.42
C LEU A 236 5.98 -1.09 20.18
N THR A 237 6.29 -0.40 19.07
CA THR A 237 6.64 -1.09 17.80
C THR A 237 8.07 -1.59 17.70
N LYS A 238 9.01 -0.99 18.43
CA LYS A 238 10.42 -1.43 18.44
C LYS A 238 10.61 -2.88 18.91
N PRO A 239 10.11 -3.30 20.09
CA PRO A 239 10.28 -4.67 20.57
C PRO A 239 9.62 -5.68 19.63
N TRP A 240 8.41 -5.40 19.14
CA TRP A 240 7.72 -6.24 18.15
C TRP A 240 8.50 -6.41 16.85
N ARG A 241 9.07 -5.32 16.29
CA ARG A 241 9.87 -5.39 15.05
C ARG A 241 11.12 -6.25 15.22
N SER A 242 11.79 -6.17 16.37
CA SER A 242 12.96 -7.00 16.66
C SER A 242 12.58 -8.48 16.78
N LEU A 243 11.49 -8.79 17.50
CA LEU A 243 10.98 -10.16 17.62
C LEU A 243 10.56 -10.74 16.26
N ARG A 244 9.78 -9.99 15.48
CA ARG A 244 9.36 -10.37 14.13
C ARG A 244 10.57 -10.63 13.24
N ARG A 245 11.59 -9.77 13.27
CA ARG A 245 12.82 -9.95 12.49
C ARG A 245 13.54 -11.24 12.90
N ALA A 246 13.76 -11.46 14.19
CA ALA A 246 14.45 -12.66 14.68
C ALA A 246 13.72 -13.96 14.28
N PHE A 247 12.37 -13.96 14.34
CA PHE A 247 11.57 -15.09 13.89
C PHE A 247 11.70 -15.33 12.38
N LEU A 248 11.56 -14.29 11.55
CA LEU A 248 11.66 -14.39 10.10
C LEU A 248 13.06 -14.82 9.65
N SER A 249 14.12 -14.25 10.23
CA SER A 249 15.51 -14.66 9.96
C SER A 249 15.79 -16.11 10.35
N LYS A 250 15.15 -16.63 11.41
CA LYS A 250 15.26 -18.04 11.81
C LYS A 250 14.58 -18.95 10.78
N GLN A 251 13.37 -18.61 10.33
CA GLN A 251 12.64 -19.41 9.34
C GLN A 251 13.28 -19.40 7.93
N TYR A 252 13.89 -18.28 7.55
CA TYR A 252 14.66 -18.21 6.31
C TYR A 252 15.92 -19.09 6.39
N ARG A 253 16.71 -18.99 7.47
CA ARG A 253 17.92 -19.81 7.67
C ARG A 253 17.65 -21.31 7.74
N THR A 254 16.48 -21.72 8.21
CA THR A 254 16.09 -23.15 8.25
C THR A 254 15.53 -23.67 6.92
N GLY A 255 15.51 -22.85 5.86
CA GLY A 255 14.99 -23.23 4.54
C GLY A 255 13.47 -23.44 4.50
N GLN A 256 12.76 -23.04 5.56
CA GLN A 256 11.31 -23.25 5.68
C GLN A 256 10.50 -22.12 5.04
N LEU A 257 11.13 -20.99 4.72
CA LEU A 257 10.49 -19.81 4.11
C LEU A 257 10.78 -19.76 2.61
N ALA A 258 9.96 -20.43 1.79
CA ALA A 258 10.04 -20.33 0.33
C ALA A 258 8.87 -19.47 -0.18
N SER A 259 9.18 -18.37 -0.87
CA SER A 259 8.14 -17.56 -1.53
C SER A 259 7.53 -18.36 -2.67
N PRO A 260 6.21 -18.58 -2.70
CA PRO A 260 5.53 -19.23 -3.83
C PRO A 260 5.75 -18.50 -5.16
N THR A 261 6.10 -17.21 -5.10
CA THR A 261 6.29 -16.33 -6.24
C THR A 261 7.76 -15.96 -6.45
N ALA A 262 8.71 -16.67 -5.83
CA ALA A 262 10.13 -16.29 -5.87
C ALA A 262 10.67 -16.07 -7.30
N GLU A 263 10.21 -16.87 -8.27
CA GLU A 263 10.63 -16.79 -9.68
C GLU A 263 9.92 -15.69 -10.48
N LEU A 264 8.83 -15.14 -9.96
CA LEU A 264 7.98 -14.13 -10.62
C LEU A 264 8.18 -12.72 -10.08
N GLU A 265 9.01 -12.56 -9.04
CA GLU A 265 9.30 -11.29 -8.40
C GLU A 265 10.56 -10.66 -8.99
N ASP A 266 10.39 -9.50 -9.62
CA ASP A 266 11.42 -8.83 -10.46
C ASP A 266 12.10 -7.64 -9.77
N HIS A 267 11.76 -7.36 -8.50
CA HIS A 267 12.28 -6.22 -7.75
C HIS A 267 12.91 -6.59 -6.41
N TYR A 268 13.96 -5.83 -6.08
CA TYR A 268 14.62 -5.86 -4.78
C TYR A 268 13.63 -5.41 -3.70
N GLN A 269 13.30 -6.31 -2.78
CA GLN A 269 12.39 -6.05 -1.68
C GLN A 269 13.20 -5.84 -0.38
N PRO A 270 13.34 -4.61 0.14
CA PRO A 270 14.13 -4.32 1.33
C PRO A 270 13.67 -5.08 2.58
N GLU A 271 12.39 -5.46 2.60
CA GLU A 271 11.80 -6.27 3.67
C GLU A 271 12.29 -7.72 3.67
N LYS A 272 12.69 -8.26 2.52
CA LYS A 272 13.29 -9.59 2.40
C LYS A 272 14.76 -9.62 2.83
N ASP A 273 15.48 -8.50 2.75
CA ASP A 273 16.83 -8.41 3.32
C ASP A 273 16.83 -8.53 4.83
N ALA A 274 15.74 -8.09 5.47
CA ALA A 274 15.58 -8.30 6.90
C ALA A 274 15.44 -9.80 7.26
N TRP A 275 15.15 -10.68 6.29
CA TRP A 275 15.13 -12.15 6.46
C TRP A 275 16.51 -12.77 6.19
N ARG A 276 17.28 -12.16 5.29
CA ARG A 276 18.61 -12.62 4.86
C ARG A 276 19.73 -12.30 5.86
N LYS A 277 19.52 -11.34 6.77
CA LYS A 277 20.40 -11.03 7.92
C LYS A 277 20.04 -11.87 9.14
#